data_AF-A0A2P7NUI9-F1
#
_entry.id   AF-A0A2P7NUI9-F1
#
_cell.length_a   1.000
_cell.length_b   1.000
_cell.length_c   1.000
_cell.angle_alpha   90.00
_cell.angle_beta   90.00
_cell.angle_gamma   90.00
#
_symmetry.space_group_name_H-M   'P 1'
#
loop_
_entity.id
_entity.type
_entity.pdbx_description
1 polymer ?
#
loop_
_entity_poly.entity_id
_entity_poly.type
_entity_poly.pdbx_seq_one_letter_code
_entity_poly.pdbx_strand_id
1 'polypeptide(L)'
;MSFFSNLKRQLFGSKGAPIYDGVGSGRRSVAWMPGNLGAVATLAYAQDDLRAKSRDLIRRNAWAAAGVEVFVANAIGTGIKPQSMVADNLIREAIHALWWDWCEEADAAGLTDFYGLQALSVRAMLEGGEAFIRIRYRQQIDNLIVPMQLQVLEPEHVPITYNAVAENGNRIRCGIEFDSFGRRVAYWMYRSHPLDALASPMSSVGDNLIPVRVPAAEVIHLFRPLRPGQIRGEPWLARALVKLNELDQYDDAELPNSRIDELLPLPPEFIEILRKNN
;
A
#
# COMPACT_ATOMS: atom_id res chain seq x y z
N MET A 1 49.01 -44.43 21.47
CA MET A 1 47.62 -44.86 21.17
C MET A 1 46.59 -43.84 21.69
N SER A 2 46.65 -42.56 21.28
CA SER A 2 45.53 -41.60 21.47
C SER A 2 45.67 -40.35 20.59
N PHE A 3 46.32 -40.47 19.43
CA PHE A 3 46.45 -39.37 18.45
C PHE A 3 45.35 -39.45 17.38
N PHE A 4 44.80 -40.65 17.14
CA PHE A 4 43.77 -40.89 16.13
C PHE A 4 42.32 -40.66 16.60
N SER A 5 42.08 -40.30 17.88
CA SER A 5 40.74 -40.03 18.41
C SER A 5 40.30 -38.56 18.31
N ASN A 6 41.24 -37.62 18.18
CA ASN A 6 40.93 -36.19 18.19
C ASN A 6 40.75 -35.58 16.80
N LEU A 7 41.32 -36.16 15.74
CA LEU A 7 41.18 -35.61 14.39
C LEU A 7 39.85 -35.99 13.71
N LYS A 8 39.24 -37.11 14.12
CA LYS A 8 37.92 -37.55 13.60
C LYS A 8 36.74 -36.83 14.27
N ARG A 9 36.95 -36.25 15.46
CA ARG A 9 35.90 -35.56 16.25
C ARG A 9 35.81 -34.06 15.97
N GLN A 10 36.80 -33.49 15.28
CA GLN A 10 36.91 -32.06 15.02
C GLN A 10 36.41 -31.65 13.61
N LEU A 11 36.25 -32.63 12.70
CA LEU A 11 35.75 -32.38 11.34
C LEU A 11 34.32 -32.90 11.10
N PHE A 12 33.84 -33.91 11.85
CA PHE A 12 32.46 -34.38 11.72
C PHE A 12 31.86 -34.89 13.05
N GLY A 13 30.80 -34.21 13.51
CA GLY A 13 29.66 -34.89 14.13
C GLY A 13 29.68 -35.09 15.66
N SER A 14 29.33 -34.04 16.39
CA SER A 14 28.39 -34.16 17.51
C SER A 14 27.81 -32.78 17.86
N LYS A 15 26.87 -32.33 17.03
CA LYS A 15 25.78 -31.47 17.50
C LYS A 15 24.54 -32.18 17.03
N GLY A 16 23.68 -32.58 17.98
CA GLY A 16 22.44 -33.29 17.68
C GLY A 16 21.73 -32.61 16.51
N ALA A 17 21.14 -33.41 15.62
CA ALA A 17 20.28 -32.87 14.58
C ALA A 17 19.33 -31.87 15.24
N PRO A 18 19.30 -30.61 14.80
CA PRO A 18 18.36 -29.67 15.37
C PRO A 18 16.97 -30.27 15.17
N ILE A 19 16.15 -30.25 16.23
CA ILE A 19 14.80 -30.83 16.23
C ILE A 19 13.96 -30.24 15.06
N TYR A 20 14.32 -29.04 14.62
CA TYR A 20 13.86 -28.43 13.38
C TYR A 20 15.05 -28.04 12.48
N ASP A 21 15.05 -28.49 11.23
CA ASP A 21 16.12 -28.22 10.24
C ASP A 21 16.33 -26.71 9.98
N GLY A 22 15.26 -25.90 10.15
CA GLY A 22 15.29 -24.45 10.00
C GLY A 22 15.99 -23.67 11.14
N VAL A 23 16.34 -24.32 12.26
CA VAL A 23 16.99 -23.68 13.43
C VAL A 23 18.46 -24.12 13.56
N GLY A 24 18.97 -24.82 12.55
CA GLY A 24 20.36 -25.31 12.57
C GLY A 24 21.40 -24.19 12.65
N SER A 25 22.61 -24.55 13.03
CA SER A 25 23.79 -23.68 12.95
C SER A 25 24.58 -23.88 11.64
N GLY A 26 23.97 -24.53 10.64
CA GLY A 26 24.60 -24.85 9.35
C GLY A 26 24.71 -23.62 8.44
N ARG A 27 25.53 -23.71 7.40
CA ARG A 27 25.77 -22.59 6.48
C ARG A 27 24.48 -22.08 5.79
N ARG A 28 23.51 -22.97 5.56
CA ARG A 28 22.21 -22.64 4.94
C ARG A 28 21.30 -21.83 5.87
N SER A 29 21.26 -22.16 7.17
CA SER A 29 20.48 -21.41 8.15
C SER A 29 21.18 -20.10 8.56
N VAL A 30 22.51 -20.04 8.51
CA VAL A 30 23.26 -18.78 8.70
C VAL A 30 23.01 -17.78 7.56
N ALA A 31 22.82 -18.26 6.33
CA ALA A 31 22.43 -17.39 5.20
C ALA A 31 20.96 -16.92 5.29
N TRP A 32 20.12 -17.62 6.05
CA TRP A 32 18.71 -17.31 6.23
C TRP A 32 18.42 -16.88 7.68
N MET A 33 18.77 -15.63 7.99
CA MET A 33 18.51 -14.99 9.28
C MET A 33 17.39 -13.94 9.16
N PRO A 34 16.10 -14.34 9.18
CA PRO A 34 15.01 -13.38 9.11
C PRO A 34 14.94 -12.55 10.40
N GLY A 35 14.79 -11.23 10.26
CA GLY A 35 14.47 -10.37 11.39
C GLY A 35 13.05 -10.64 11.88
N ASN A 36 12.88 -10.87 13.19
CA ASN A 36 11.56 -11.07 13.80
C ASN A 36 11.12 -9.83 14.58
N LEU A 37 10.62 -8.84 13.84
CA LEU A 37 10.02 -7.63 14.41
C LEU A 37 8.51 -7.81 14.58
N GLY A 38 7.94 -7.17 15.61
CA GLY A 38 6.49 -7.08 15.80
C GLY A 38 5.84 -6.34 14.63
N ALA A 39 4.56 -6.63 14.34
CA ALA A 39 3.86 -6.11 13.16
C ALA A 39 3.94 -4.58 13.02
N VAL A 40 3.77 -3.86 14.12
CA VAL A 40 3.87 -2.40 14.14
C VAL A 40 5.29 -1.92 13.86
N ALA A 41 6.31 -2.54 14.47
CA ALA A 41 7.71 -2.13 14.31
C ALA A 41 8.24 -2.44 12.91
N THR A 42 7.86 -3.58 12.32
CA THR A 42 8.22 -3.92 10.94
C THR A 42 7.72 -2.85 9.97
N LEU A 43 6.45 -2.46 10.09
CA LEU A 43 5.86 -1.46 9.21
C LEU A 43 6.42 -0.07 9.48
N ALA A 44 6.55 0.33 10.74
CA ALA A 44 7.16 1.61 11.10
C ALA A 44 8.57 1.79 10.49
N TYR A 45 9.30 0.70 10.31
CA TYR A 45 10.63 0.71 9.69
C TYR A 45 10.60 0.69 8.15
N ALA A 46 9.76 -0.16 7.53
CA ALA A 46 9.85 -0.46 6.10
C ALA A 46 8.79 0.22 5.23
N GLN A 47 7.74 0.79 5.82
CA GLN A 47 6.52 1.15 5.09
C GLN A 47 6.73 2.25 4.04
N ASP A 48 7.56 3.26 4.31
CA ASP A 48 7.80 4.33 3.34
C ASP A 48 8.55 3.83 2.10
N ASP A 49 9.54 2.96 2.28
CA ASP A 49 10.30 2.33 1.17
C ASP A 49 9.42 1.36 0.37
N LEU A 50 8.63 0.52 1.06
CA LEU A 50 7.67 -0.38 0.41
C LEU A 50 6.66 0.39 -0.44
N ARG A 51 6.16 1.52 0.08
CA ARG A 51 5.20 2.36 -0.62
C ARG A 51 5.82 3.05 -1.84
N ALA A 52 6.99 3.66 -1.68
CA ALA A 52 7.70 4.32 -2.77
C ALA A 52 7.98 3.34 -3.91
N LYS A 53 8.48 2.14 -3.58
CA LYS A 53 8.73 1.07 -4.57
C LYS A 53 7.46 0.56 -5.23
N SER A 54 6.38 0.39 -4.47
CA SER A 54 5.06 -0.01 -5.00
C SER A 54 4.55 1.01 -6.02
N ARG A 55 4.54 2.29 -5.67
CA ARG A 55 4.10 3.38 -6.58
C ARG A 55 5.01 3.55 -7.79
N ASP A 56 6.32 3.33 -7.65
CA ASP A 56 7.25 3.37 -8.78
C ASP A 56 6.98 2.22 -9.76
N LEU A 57 6.81 1.01 -9.24
CA LEU A 57 6.53 -0.17 -10.05
C LEU A 57 5.21 -0.04 -10.81
N ILE A 58 4.16 0.49 -10.17
CA ILE A 58 2.87 0.72 -10.82
C ILE A 58 2.97 1.76 -11.93
N ARG A 59 3.83 2.78 -11.79
CA ARG A 59 4.02 3.81 -12.82
C ARG A 59 4.84 3.32 -14.01
N ARG A 60 5.75 2.38 -13.80
CA ARG A 60 6.69 1.91 -14.84
C ARG A 60 6.26 0.60 -15.50
N ASN A 61 5.79 -0.36 -14.71
CA ASN A 61 5.51 -1.71 -15.17
C ASN A 61 4.03 -1.88 -15.53
N ALA A 62 3.76 -2.15 -16.81
CA ALA A 62 2.40 -2.29 -17.34
C ALA A 62 1.62 -3.44 -16.68
N TRP A 63 2.28 -4.54 -16.29
CA TRP A 63 1.64 -5.66 -15.61
C TRP A 63 1.19 -5.29 -14.21
N ALA A 64 2.01 -4.54 -13.47
CA ALA A 64 1.66 -4.05 -12.15
C ALA A 64 0.48 -3.08 -12.22
N ALA A 65 0.52 -2.13 -13.17
CA ALA A 65 -0.58 -1.19 -13.43
C ALA A 65 -1.89 -1.91 -13.77
N ALA A 66 -1.85 -2.81 -14.76
CA ALA A 66 -3.02 -3.57 -15.19
C ALA A 66 -3.59 -4.45 -14.08
N GLY A 67 -2.72 -5.08 -13.27
CA GLY A 67 -3.16 -5.89 -12.12
C GLY A 67 -3.94 -5.08 -11.08
N VAL A 68 -3.49 -3.87 -10.78
CA VAL A 68 -4.19 -2.96 -9.87
C VAL A 68 -5.51 -2.49 -10.48
N GLU A 69 -5.51 -2.05 -11.74
CA GLU A 69 -6.72 -1.57 -12.42
C GLU A 69 -7.80 -2.65 -12.52
N VAL A 70 -7.43 -3.86 -12.94
CA VAL A 70 -8.35 -5.00 -13.02
C VAL A 70 -8.89 -5.36 -11.63
N PHE A 71 -8.06 -5.31 -10.59
CA PHE A 71 -8.54 -5.58 -9.24
C PHE A 71 -9.54 -4.52 -8.77
N VAL A 72 -9.24 -3.22 -8.95
CA VAL A 72 -10.13 -2.12 -8.56
C VAL A 72 -11.47 -2.25 -9.29
N ALA A 73 -11.43 -2.49 -10.60
CA ALA A 73 -12.62 -2.67 -11.42
C ALA A 73 -13.50 -3.84 -10.94
N ASN A 74 -12.89 -4.99 -10.58
CA ASN A 74 -13.63 -6.15 -10.07
C ASN A 74 -14.12 -5.96 -8.62
N ALA A 75 -13.34 -5.28 -7.78
CA ALA A 75 -13.68 -5.10 -6.37
C ALA A 75 -14.81 -4.09 -6.17
N ILE A 76 -14.80 -3.00 -6.94
CA ILE A 76 -15.85 -1.97 -6.88
C ILE A 76 -17.02 -2.32 -7.79
N GLY A 77 -16.74 -2.77 -9.02
CA GLY A 77 -17.75 -3.05 -10.02
C GLY A 77 -18.62 -1.82 -10.29
N THR A 78 -19.92 -1.93 -9.99
CA THR A 78 -20.89 -0.83 -10.12
C THR A 78 -21.02 0.03 -8.86
N GLY A 79 -20.19 -0.23 -7.85
CA GLY A 79 -20.16 0.49 -6.59
C GLY A 79 -21.11 -0.06 -5.53
N ILE A 80 -20.78 0.22 -4.27
CA ILE A 80 -21.59 -0.16 -3.12
C ILE A 80 -22.75 0.83 -2.98
N LYS A 81 -23.99 0.32 -3.07
CA LYS A 81 -25.22 1.10 -2.93
C LYS A 81 -25.90 0.81 -1.59
N PRO A 82 -26.36 1.82 -0.85
CA PRO A 82 -27.03 1.59 0.42
C PRO A 82 -28.44 1.05 0.19
N GLN A 83 -28.80 0.06 1.00
CA GLN A 83 -30.17 -0.43 1.08
C GLN A 83 -30.81 0.09 2.37
N SER A 84 -31.83 0.94 2.23
CA SER A 84 -32.53 1.51 3.38
C SER A 84 -33.46 0.45 3.98
N MET A 85 -33.34 0.23 5.28
CA MET A 85 -34.16 -0.73 6.04
C MET A 85 -35.40 -0.08 6.68
N VAL A 86 -35.69 1.19 6.36
CA VAL A 86 -36.87 1.91 6.86
C VAL A 86 -38.14 1.20 6.39
N ALA A 87 -39.14 1.04 7.25
CA ALA A 87 -40.38 0.32 6.95
C ALA A 87 -41.34 1.11 6.02
N ASP A 88 -41.43 2.42 6.22
CA ASP A 88 -42.25 3.32 5.39
C ASP A 88 -41.64 3.47 3.99
N ASN A 89 -42.44 3.20 2.96
CA ASN A 89 -42.00 3.26 1.57
C ASN A 89 -41.72 4.68 1.10
N LEU A 90 -42.51 5.67 1.53
CA LEU A 90 -42.35 7.06 1.10
C LEU A 90 -41.04 7.64 1.64
N ILE A 91 -40.74 7.38 2.91
CA ILE A 91 -39.48 7.80 3.53
C ILE A 91 -38.30 7.08 2.89
N ARG A 92 -38.45 5.79 2.57
CA ARG A 92 -37.41 4.99 1.92
C ARG A 92 -37.03 5.56 0.55
N GLU A 93 -38.02 5.89 -0.27
CA GLU A 93 -37.82 6.50 -1.59
C GLU A 93 -37.17 7.88 -1.47
N ALA A 94 -37.60 8.70 -0.50
CA ALA A 94 -36.98 10.01 -0.26
C ALA A 94 -35.50 9.90 0.16
N ILE A 95 -35.16 8.93 1.02
CA ILE A 95 -33.76 8.68 1.41
C ILE A 95 -32.94 8.21 0.21
N HIS A 96 -33.50 7.35 -0.64
CA HIS A 96 -32.82 6.88 -1.84
C HIS A 96 -32.60 8.00 -2.85
N ALA A 97 -33.58 8.86 -3.08
CA ALA A 97 -33.42 10.04 -3.91
C ALA A 97 -32.31 10.96 -3.36
N LEU A 98 -32.37 11.28 -2.06
CA LEU A 98 -31.36 12.11 -1.39
C LEU A 98 -29.95 11.52 -1.48
N TRP A 99 -29.83 10.19 -1.44
CA TRP A 99 -28.56 9.51 -1.61
C TRP A 99 -27.99 9.68 -3.02
N TRP A 100 -28.82 9.55 -4.06
CA TRP A 100 -28.38 9.74 -5.44
C TRP A 100 -27.91 11.17 -5.68
N ASP A 101 -28.67 12.15 -5.20
CA ASP A 101 -28.32 13.55 -5.27
C ASP A 101 -26.99 13.84 -4.55
N TRP A 102 -26.81 13.27 -3.36
CA TRP A 102 -25.56 13.42 -2.60
C TRP A 102 -24.35 12.76 -3.28
N CYS A 103 -24.55 11.67 -4.03
CA CYS A 103 -23.43 10.96 -4.67
C CYS A 103 -22.62 11.87 -5.61
N GLU A 104 -23.26 12.83 -6.27
CA GLU A 104 -22.60 13.79 -7.17
C GLU A 104 -21.77 14.84 -6.41
N GLU A 105 -22.18 15.19 -5.18
CA GLU A 105 -21.54 16.20 -4.34
C GLU A 105 -20.60 15.62 -3.26
N ALA A 106 -20.48 14.29 -3.22
CA ALA A 106 -19.79 13.58 -2.15
C ALA A 106 -18.30 13.90 -2.08
N ASP A 107 -17.65 14.23 -3.20
CA ASP A 107 -16.21 14.54 -3.23
C ASP A 107 -15.90 15.97 -2.80
N ALA A 108 -15.09 16.10 -1.74
CA ALA A 108 -14.61 17.40 -1.28
C ALA A 108 -13.70 18.12 -2.28
N ALA A 109 -13.06 17.39 -3.21
CA ALA A 109 -12.24 17.95 -4.28
C ALA A 109 -13.03 18.25 -5.57
N GLY A 110 -14.25 17.72 -5.70
CA GLY A 110 -15.10 17.90 -6.88
C GLY A 110 -14.55 17.26 -8.16
N LEU A 111 -13.70 16.24 -8.05
CA LEU A 111 -13.10 15.54 -9.18
C LEU A 111 -13.93 14.33 -9.63
N THR A 112 -14.67 13.72 -8.71
CA THR A 112 -15.41 12.49 -8.99
C THR A 112 -16.65 12.35 -8.12
N ASP A 113 -17.49 11.35 -8.39
CA ASP A 113 -18.67 11.03 -7.60
C ASP A 113 -18.33 10.06 -6.45
N PHE A 114 -19.32 9.71 -5.64
CA PHE A 114 -19.14 8.76 -4.54
C PHE A 114 -18.57 7.41 -5.00
N TYR A 115 -18.92 6.92 -6.18
CA TYR A 115 -18.44 5.63 -6.70
C TYR A 115 -16.99 5.71 -7.18
N GLY A 116 -16.61 6.83 -7.80
CA GLY A 116 -15.21 7.13 -8.10
C GLY A 116 -14.36 7.29 -6.85
N LEU A 117 -14.90 7.85 -5.76
CA LEU A 117 -14.21 7.86 -4.46
C LEU A 117 -13.99 6.46 -3.90
N GLN A 118 -14.91 5.51 -4.10
CA GLN A 118 -14.71 4.11 -3.71
C GLN A 118 -13.54 3.49 -4.49
N ALA A 119 -13.52 3.69 -5.81
CA ALA A 119 -12.43 3.21 -6.67
C ALA A 119 -11.09 3.84 -6.29
N LEU A 120 -11.07 5.16 -6.05
CA LEU A 120 -9.87 5.88 -5.64
C LEU A 120 -9.36 5.42 -4.27
N SER A 121 -10.27 5.18 -3.31
CA SER A 121 -9.92 4.69 -1.97
C SER A 121 -9.30 3.30 -2.03
N VAL A 122 -9.89 2.38 -2.81
CA VAL A 122 -9.35 1.03 -2.98
C VAL A 122 -8.02 1.07 -3.72
N ARG A 123 -7.90 1.87 -4.78
CA ARG A 123 -6.64 2.07 -5.49
C ARG A 123 -5.55 2.55 -4.52
N ALA A 124 -5.81 3.63 -3.77
CA ALA A 124 -4.88 4.15 -2.76
C ALA A 124 -4.48 3.08 -1.74
N MET A 125 -5.40 2.21 -1.29
CA MET A 125 -5.09 1.09 -0.41
C MET A 125 -4.16 0.04 -1.07
N LEU A 126 -4.35 -0.26 -2.36
CA LEU A 126 -3.52 -1.25 -3.06
C LEU A 126 -2.10 -0.74 -3.30
N GLU A 127 -1.99 0.50 -3.80
CA GLU A 127 -0.72 1.13 -4.13
C GLU A 127 0.04 1.55 -2.86
N GLY A 128 -0.69 2.19 -1.94
CA GLY A 128 -0.19 2.84 -0.73
C GLY A 128 -0.17 1.96 0.53
N GLY A 129 -0.88 0.83 0.49
CA GLY A 129 -1.11 -0.10 1.60
C GLY A 129 -2.33 0.21 2.46
N GLU A 130 -2.75 1.46 2.48
CA GLU A 130 -3.89 1.96 3.22
C GLU A 130 -4.43 3.23 2.54
N ALA A 131 -5.61 3.67 2.96
CA ALA A 131 -6.17 4.96 2.60
C ALA A 131 -6.89 5.55 3.82
N PHE A 132 -6.85 6.87 3.95
CA PHE A 132 -7.61 7.58 4.98
C PHE A 132 -8.72 8.37 4.32
N ILE A 133 -9.97 8.13 4.71
CA ILE A 133 -11.10 8.90 4.21
C ILE A 133 -11.57 9.80 5.35
N ARG A 134 -11.41 11.10 5.17
CA ARG A 134 -11.86 12.10 6.13
C ARG A 134 -13.29 12.53 5.80
N ILE A 135 -14.19 12.40 6.76
CA ILE A 135 -15.54 12.92 6.70
C ILE A 135 -15.47 14.40 7.08
N ARG A 136 -15.94 15.27 6.17
CA ARG A 136 -16.00 16.70 6.38
C ARG A 136 -17.46 17.15 6.44
N TYR A 137 -17.90 17.51 7.64
CA TYR A 137 -19.18 18.20 7.79
C TYR A 137 -19.03 19.63 7.29
N ARG A 138 -19.95 20.02 6.41
CA ARG A 138 -20.00 21.33 5.77
C ARG A 138 -21.03 22.20 6.44
N GLN A 139 -20.92 23.50 6.25
CA GLN A 139 -21.91 24.42 6.79
C GLN A 139 -23.05 24.59 5.78
N GLN A 140 -24.21 25.00 6.25
CA GLN A 140 -25.37 25.23 5.38
C GLN A 140 -25.11 26.28 4.29
N ILE A 141 -24.14 27.18 4.51
CA ILE A 141 -23.70 28.20 3.55
C ILE A 141 -23.01 27.61 2.31
N ASP A 142 -22.49 26.38 2.41
CA ASP A 142 -21.80 25.70 1.31
C ASP A 142 -22.80 25.20 0.23
N ASN A 143 -24.12 25.35 0.47
CA ASN A 143 -25.21 25.06 -0.48
C ASN A 143 -25.19 23.63 -1.04
N LEU A 144 -24.77 22.66 -0.21
CA LEU A 144 -24.80 21.24 -0.54
C LEU A 144 -26.15 20.63 -0.14
N ILE A 145 -26.60 19.65 -0.92
CA ILE A 145 -27.85 18.91 -0.71
C ILE A 145 -27.81 18.17 0.63
N VAL A 146 -26.67 17.55 0.92
CA VAL A 146 -26.33 17.04 2.24
C VAL A 146 -25.01 17.68 2.66
N PRO A 147 -24.94 18.34 3.83
CA PRO A 147 -23.75 19.09 4.28
C PRO A 147 -22.64 18.14 4.81
N MET A 148 -22.25 17.17 3.99
CA MET A 148 -21.26 16.15 4.29
C MET A 148 -20.50 15.82 3.03
N GLN A 149 -19.18 15.86 3.08
CA GLN A 149 -18.31 15.44 1.99
C GLN A 149 -17.25 14.48 2.50
N LEU A 150 -16.71 13.70 1.58
CA LEU A 150 -15.62 12.76 1.82
C LEU A 150 -14.36 13.29 1.14
N GLN A 151 -13.24 13.17 1.85
CA GLN A 151 -11.93 13.48 1.30
C GLN A 151 -11.06 12.23 1.44
N VAL A 152 -10.68 11.64 0.30
CA VAL A 152 -9.70 10.57 0.26
C VAL A 152 -8.31 11.18 0.41
N LEU A 153 -7.56 10.71 1.38
CA LEU A 153 -6.22 11.17 1.73
C LEU A 153 -5.24 10.00 1.60
N GLU A 154 -4.09 10.32 1.05
CA GLU A 154 -2.98 9.37 0.98
C GLU A 154 -2.43 9.03 2.38
N PRO A 155 -1.83 7.84 2.56
CA PRO A 155 -1.26 7.40 3.83
C PRO A 155 -0.25 8.36 4.48
N GLU A 156 0.48 9.10 3.66
CA GLU A 156 1.52 10.06 4.04
C GLU A 156 0.97 11.24 4.84
N HIS A 157 -0.33 11.55 4.70
CA HIS A 157 -0.96 12.53 5.58
C HIS A 157 -0.90 12.12 7.04
N VAL A 158 -0.87 10.82 7.37
CA VAL A 158 -0.72 10.32 8.74
C VAL A 158 0.73 9.85 8.94
N PRO A 159 1.60 10.66 9.57
CA PRO A 159 3.02 10.34 9.73
C PRO A 159 3.24 9.06 10.53
N ILE A 160 3.90 8.09 9.90
CA ILE A 160 4.24 6.81 10.55
C ILE A 160 5.33 6.96 11.62
N THR A 161 6.16 7.99 11.50
CA THR A 161 7.24 8.31 12.43
C THR A 161 6.74 9.07 13.65
N TYR A 162 5.51 9.59 13.62
CA TYR A 162 4.96 10.36 14.73
C TYR A 162 4.53 9.45 15.88
N ASN A 163 5.38 9.42 16.91
CA ASN A 163 5.20 8.65 18.13
C ASN A 163 5.38 9.58 19.32
N ALA A 164 4.31 9.80 20.07
CA ALA A 164 4.29 10.76 21.18
C ALA A 164 3.34 10.28 22.28
N VAL A 165 3.22 11.08 23.34
CA VAL A 165 2.14 10.99 24.31
C VAL A 165 1.37 12.29 24.20
N ALA A 166 0.07 12.20 23.93
CA ALA A 166 -0.80 13.37 23.86
C ALA A 166 -0.93 14.02 25.24
N GLU A 167 -1.36 15.29 25.28
CA GLU A 167 -1.53 16.05 26.53
C GLU A 167 -2.50 15.37 27.52
N ASN A 168 -3.46 14.60 27.01
CA ASN A 168 -4.41 13.80 27.79
C ASN A 168 -3.83 12.49 28.35
N GLY A 169 -2.54 12.18 28.09
CA GLY A 169 -1.88 10.94 28.50
C GLY A 169 -2.05 9.77 27.52
N ASN A 170 -2.81 9.93 26.44
CA ASN A 170 -2.99 8.90 25.42
C ASN A 170 -1.70 8.64 24.65
N ARG A 171 -1.47 7.38 24.26
CA ARG A 171 -0.27 7.01 23.50
C ARG A 171 -0.53 7.19 22.02
N ILE A 172 0.34 7.93 21.36
CA ILE A 172 0.35 8.08 19.90
C ILE A 172 1.40 7.13 19.34
N ARG A 173 0.98 6.27 18.40
CA ARG A 173 1.84 5.33 17.69
C ARG A 173 1.54 5.39 16.20
N CYS A 174 2.58 5.61 15.40
CA CYS A 174 2.47 5.73 13.95
C CYS A 174 1.36 6.70 13.49
N GLY A 175 1.25 7.85 14.15
CA GLY A 175 0.24 8.86 13.86
C GLY A 175 -1.18 8.53 14.34
N ILE A 176 -1.38 7.40 15.03
CA ILE A 176 -2.69 6.99 15.58
C ILE A 176 -2.65 7.15 17.11
N GLU A 177 -3.62 7.86 17.66
CA GLU A 177 -3.80 8.03 19.11
C GLU A 177 -4.69 6.91 19.67
N PHE A 178 -4.21 6.26 20.72
CA PHE A 178 -4.92 5.18 21.40
C PHE A 178 -5.29 5.56 22.83
N ASP A 179 -6.51 5.19 23.21
CA ASP A 179 -6.97 5.17 24.60
C ASP A 179 -6.17 4.14 25.41
N SER A 180 -6.24 4.27 26.73
CA SER A 180 -5.79 3.28 27.72
C SER A 180 -6.25 1.84 27.43
N PHE A 181 -7.43 1.67 26.82
CA PHE A 181 -7.98 0.38 26.41
C PHE A 181 -7.53 -0.10 25.02
N GLY A 182 -6.65 0.63 24.32
CA GLY A 182 -6.16 0.27 22.98
C GLY A 182 -7.13 0.59 21.84
N ARG A 183 -8.20 1.37 22.09
CA ARG A 183 -9.12 1.86 21.05
C ARG A 183 -8.54 3.08 20.37
N ARG A 184 -8.77 3.23 19.06
CA ARG A 184 -8.34 4.40 18.28
C ARG A 184 -9.25 5.59 18.60
N VAL A 185 -8.69 6.69 19.07
CA VAL A 185 -9.44 7.89 19.48
C VAL A 185 -9.25 9.05 18.52
N ALA A 186 -8.07 9.17 17.93
CA ALA A 186 -7.75 10.20 16.97
C ALA A 186 -6.66 9.76 16.00
N TYR A 187 -6.57 10.46 14.88
CA TYR A 187 -5.48 10.39 13.92
C TYR A 187 -4.79 11.75 13.88
N TRP A 188 -3.48 11.74 13.80
CA TRP A 188 -2.66 12.93 13.66
C TRP A 188 -2.32 13.08 12.18
N MET A 189 -2.80 14.15 11.55
CA MET A 189 -2.76 14.32 10.10
C MET A 189 -2.11 15.64 9.69
N TYR A 190 -1.25 15.62 8.67
CA TYR A 190 -0.77 16.82 8.01
C TYR A 190 -1.89 17.50 7.21
N ARG A 191 -1.88 18.84 7.20
CA ARG A 191 -2.86 19.65 6.46
C ARG A 191 -2.68 19.54 4.95
N SER A 192 -1.44 19.43 4.49
CA SER A 192 -1.10 19.14 3.11
C SER A 192 -0.37 17.83 3.00
N HIS A 193 -0.26 17.29 1.79
CA HIS A 193 0.59 16.15 1.54
C HIS A 193 2.06 16.55 1.81
N PRO A 194 2.82 15.78 2.62
CA PRO A 194 4.15 16.20 3.05
C PRO A 194 5.19 16.18 1.93
N LEU A 195 4.98 15.39 0.88
CA LEU A 195 5.90 15.28 -0.26
C LEU A 195 5.59 16.30 -1.38
N ASP A 196 4.48 17.04 -1.27
CA ASP A 196 4.12 18.05 -2.27
C ASP A 196 4.84 19.39 -2.03
N ALA A 197 5.40 19.60 -0.83
CA ALA A 197 6.14 20.81 -0.44
C ALA A 197 5.46 22.12 -0.94
N LEU A 198 6.10 22.87 -1.85
CA LEU A 198 5.62 24.11 -2.45
C LEU A 198 4.66 23.92 -3.63
N ALA A 199 4.54 22.70 -4.16
CA ALA A 199 3.62 22.38 -5.25
C ALA A 199 2.18 22.15 -4.77
N SER A 200 1.97 22.02 -3.45
CA SER A 200 0.62 21.90 -2.90
C SER A 200 -0.10 23.25 -2.98
N PRO A 201 -1.32 23.32 -3.57
CA PRO A 201 -2.07 24.57 -3.69
C PRO A 201 -2.47 25.17 -2.33
N MET A 202 -2.39 24.37 -1.25
CA MET A 202 -2.68 24.77 0.12
C MET A 202 -1.41 25.00 0.95
N SER A 203 -0.22 25.09 0.34
CA SER A 203 1.01 25.24 1.12
C SER A 203 1.24 26.65 1.65
N SER A 204 1.03 26.83 2.96
CA SER A 204 1.61 27.94 3.70
C SER A 204 3.03 27.58 4.14
N VAL A 205 3.96 28.53 4.01
CA VAL A 205 5.36 28.35 4.40
C VAL A 205 5.43 28.03 5.91
N GLY A 206 5.82 26.79 6.24
CA GLY A 206 6.19 26.37 7.60
C GLY A 206 5.14 25.59 8.41
N ASP A 207 3.83 25.73 8.14
CA ASP A 207 2.77 25.17 9.02
C ASP A 207 2.27 23.77 8.59
N ASN A 208 2.72 23.29 7.41
CA ASN A 208 2.21 22.06 6.80
C ASN A 208 2.77 20.75 7.38
N LEU A 209 3.90 20.81 8.10
CA LEU A 209 4.54 19.63 8.70
C LEU A 209 4.18 19.44 10.18
N ILE A 210 3.27 20.23 10.73
CA ILE A 210 2.76 20.01 12.09
C ILE A 210 1.47 19.19 11.96
N PRO A 211 1.45 17.94 12.48
CA PRO A 211 0.27 17.12 12.37
C PRO A 211 -0.83 17.66 13.30
N VAL A 212 -2.05 17.73 12.79
CA VAL A 212 -3.23 18.17 13.52
C VAL A 212 -4.01 16.95 13.99
N ARG A 213 -4.50 17.01 15.22
CA ARG A 213 -5.35 15.97 15.79
C ARG A 213 -6.74 16.00 15.16
N VAL A 214 -7.14 14.90 14.53
CA VAL A 214 -8.47 14.68 13.95
C VAL A 214 -9.16 13.53 14.71
N PRO A 215 -10.39 13.69 15.20
CA PRO A 215 -11.12 12.62 15.89
C PRO A 215 -11.28 11.37 15.01
N ALA A 216 -11.16 10.19 15.61
CA ALA A 216 -11.33 8.92 14.87
C ALA A 216 -12.76 8.73 14.33
N ALA A 217 -13.75 9.42 14.90
CA ALA A 217 -15.13 9.41 14.39
C ALA A 217 -15.27 10.07 13.01
N GLU A 218 -14.33 10.96 12.64
CA GLU A 218 -14.33 11.66 11.36
C GLU A 218 -13.40 11.00 10.33
N VAL A 219 -12.79 9.86 10.67
CA VAL A 219 -11.77 9.22 9.84
C VAL A 219 -12.07 7.74 9.67
N ILE A 220 -12.28 7.35 8.42
CA ILE A 220 -12.32 5.94 8.03
C ILE A 220 -10.91 5.56 7.61
N HIS A 221 -10.30 4.63 8.35
CA HIS A 221 -9.00 4.07 8.02
C HIS A 221 -9.18 2.76 7.28
N LEU A 222 -8.99 2.79 5.96
CA LEU A 222 -9.13 1.65 5.07
C LEU A 222 -7.77 0.95 4.91
N PHE A 223 -7.65 -0.27 5.44
CA PHE A 223 -6.47 -1.11 5.23
C PHE A 223 -6.81 -2.58 5.44
N ARG A 224 -5.96 -3.48 4.91
CA ARG A 224 -6.09 -4.93 5.12
C ARG A 224 -5.15 -5.39 6.25
N PRO A 225 -5.66 -5.83 7.41
CA PRO A 225 -4.82 -6.42 8.46
C PRO A 225 -4.35 -7.82 8.04
N LEU A 226 -3.04 -8.06 8.11
CA LEU A 226 -2.41 -9.35 7.79
C LEU A 226 -1.77 -10.02 9.00
N ARG A 227 -1.35 -9.24 9.99
CA ARG A 227 -0.80 -9.72 11.27
C ARG A 227 -1.65 -9.23 12.45
N PRO A 228 -1.80 -10.04 13.52
CA PRO A 228 -2.46 -9.59 14.75
C PRO A 228 -1.81 -8.34 15.32
N GLY A 229 -2.63 -7.37 15.76
CA GLY A 229 -2.15 -6.10 16.33
C GLY A 229 -1.54 -5.12 15.32
N GLN A 230 -1.68 -5.37 14.02
CA GLN A 230 -1.27 -4.44 12.97
C GLN A 230 -2.14 -3.17 13.00
N ILE A 231 -1.49 -2.01 13.03
CA ILE A 231 -2.17 -0.70 13.11
C ILE A 231 -2.08 0.14 11.84
N ARG A 232 -1.19 -0.22 10.89
CA ARG A 232 -1.03 0.41 9.57
C ARG A 232 -1.08 -0.64 8.47
N GLY A 233 -1.46 -0.24 7.26
CA GLY A 233 -1.48 -1.13 6.09
C GLY A 233 -0.13 -1.25 5.36
N GLU A 234 0.06 -2.34 4.63
CA GLU A 234 1.19 -2.54 3.71
C GLU A 234 0.69 -2.64 2.26
N PRO A 235 1.42 -2.10 1.26
CA PRO A 235 1.06 -2.23 -0.14
C PRO A 235 0.88 -3.69 -0.55
N TRP A 236 -0.12 -3.98 -1.38
CA TRP A 236 -0.40 -5.36 -1.76
C TRP A 236 0.70 -5.97 -2.64
N LEU A 237 1.36 -5.12 -3.43
CA LEU A 237 2.49 -5.54 -4.27
C LEU A 237 3.76 -5.81 -3.47
N ALA A 238 3.83 -5.50 -2.16
CA ALA A 238 5.04 -5.62 -1.34
C ALA A 238 5.77 -6.97 -1.48
N ARG A 239 5.01 -8.06 -1.64
CA ARG A 239 5.54 -9.43 -1.77
C ARG A 239 6.07 -9.77 -3.16
N ALA A 240 5.61 -9.05 -4.18
CA ALA A 240 5.97 -9.26 -5.57
C ALA A 240 6.96 -8.21 -6.10
N LEU A 241 7.24 -7.13 -5.34
CA LEU A 241 8.06 -5.99 -5.78
C LEU A 241 9.39 -6.41 -6.41
N VAL A 242 10.18 -7.24 -5.72
CA VAL A 242 11.52 -7.62 -6.18
C VAL A 242 11.42 -8.42 -7.48
N LYS A 243 10.52 -9.41 -7.53
CA LYS A 243 10.34 -10.26 -8.71
C LYS A 243 9.83 -9.49 -9.92
N LEU A 244 8.88 -8.57 -9.70
CA LEU A 244 8.35 -7.74 -10.78
C LEU A 244 9.42 -6.77 -11.31
N ASN A 245 10.26 -6.21 -10.44
CA ASN A 245 11.39 -5.38 -10.84
C ASN A 245 12.49 -6.16 -11.58
N GLU A 246 12.77 -7.40 -11.17
CA GLU A 246 13.69 -8.29 -11.88
C GLU A 246 13.15 -8.69 -13.25
N LEU A 247 11.84 -8.94 -13.37
CA LEU A 247 11.18 -9.23 -14.64
C LEU A 247 11.26 -8.03 -15.60
N ASP A 248 11.01 -6.82 -15.09
CA ASP A 248 11.11 -5.57 -15.86
C ASP A 248 12.52 -5.39 -16.45
N GLN A 249 13.55 -5.61 -15.62
CA GLN A 249 14.95 -5.54 -16.06
C GLN A 249 15.33 -6.62 -17.06
N TYR A 250 14.73 -7.80 -16.94
CA TYR A 250 14.93 -8.89 -17.87
C TYR A 250 14.34 -8.55 -19.25
N ASP A 251 13.09 -8.09 -19.28
CA ASP A 251 12.41 -7.69 -20.53
C ASP A 251 13.18 -6.56 -21.23
N ASP A 252 13.65 -5.56 -20.47
CA ASP A 252 14.48 -4.46 -20.98
C ASP A 252 15.83 -4.93 -21.54
N ALA A 253 16.42 -6.00 -20.97
CA ALA A 253 17.67 -6.57 -21.45
C ALA A 253 17.49 -7.46 -22.69
N GLU A 254 16.36 -8.16 -22.81
CA GLU A 254 16.07 -9.01 -23.96
C GLU A 254 15.68 -8.23 -25.22
N LEU A 255 14.97 -7.10 -25.08
CA LEU A 255 14.55 -6.26 -26.20
C LEU A 255 15.70 -5.84 -27.14
N PRO A 256 16.84 -5.32 -26.66
CA PRO A 256 17.98 -5.00 -27.51
C PRO A 256 18.68 -6.26 -28.04
N ASN A 257 18.79 -7.34 -27.26
CA ASN A 257 19.39 -8.59 -27.72
C ASN A 257 18.60 -9.20 -28.89
N SER A 258 17.27 -9.21 -28.79
CA SER A 258 16.38 -9.68 -29.85
C SER A 258 16.51 -8.84 -31.12
N ARG A 259 16.65 -7.52 -31.01
CA ARG A 259 16.91 -6.64 -32.16
C ARG A 259 18.28 -6.88 -32.80
N ILE A 260 19.31 -7.11 -31.99
CA ILE A 260 20.67 -7.39 -32.49
C ILE A 260 20.69 -8.74 -33.21
N ASP A 261 20.03 -9.76 -32.65
CA ASP A 261 19.89 -11.08 -33.25
C ASP A 261 19.11 -11.04 -34.57
N GLU A 262 18.09 -10.18 -34.68
CA GLU A 262 17.36 -9.95 -35.94
C GLU A 262 18.18 -9.17 -36.99
N LEU A 263 19.06 -8.26 -36.56
CA LEU A 263 19.95 -7.47 -37.41
C LEU A 263 21.22 -8.21 -37.84
N LEU A 264 21.57 -9.32 -37.18
CA LEU A 264 22.68 -10.17 -37.59
C LEU A 264 22.30 -10.87 -38.90
N PRO A 265 22.99 -10.61 -40.03
CA PRO A 265 22.71 -11.31 -41.27
C PRO A 265 22.91 -12.80 -41.03
N LEU A 266 21.93 -13.60 -41.47
CA LEU A 266 21.97 -15.05 -41.39
C LEU A 266 23.36 -15.56 -41.80
N PRO A 267 23.89 -16.58 -41.10
CA PRO A 267 25.23 -17.09 -41.36
C PRO A 267 25.42 -17.34 -42.87
N PRO A 268 26.59 -17.00 -43.44
CA PRO A 268 26.82 -16.99 -44.90
C PRO A 268 26.48 -18.33 -45.59
N GLU A 269 26.46 -19.43 -44.84
CA GLU A 269 26.00 -20.75 -45.28
C GLU A 269 24.54 -20.78 -45.74
N PHE A 270 23.65 -19.99 -45.13
CA PHE A 270 22.23 -19.92 -45.49
C PHE A 270 21.97 -19.08 -46.76
N ILE A 271 22.82 -18.07 -47.01
CA ILE A 271 22.80 -17.26 -48.23
C ILE A 271 23.29 -18.07 -49.44
N GLU A 272 24.24 -18.99 -49.24
CA GLU A 272 24.68 -19.92 -50.29
C GLU A 272 23.60 -20.93 -50.71
N ILE A 273 22.78 -21.42 -49.77
CA ILE A 273 21.68 -22.36 -50.07
C ILE A 273 20.58 -21.67 -50.89
N LEU A 274 20.29 -20.40 -50.61
CA LEU A 274 19.31 -19.62 -51.39
C LEU A 274 19.83 -19.22 -52.79
N ARG A 275 21.15 -19.11 -52.97
CA ARG A 275 21.77 -18.88 -54.29
C ARG A 275 21.87 -20.13 -55.18
N LYS A 276 21.87 -21.33 -54.61
CA LYS A 276 21.95 -22.59 -55.37
C LYS A 276 20.61 -23.11 -55.90
N ASN A 277 19.49 -22.50 -55.50
CA ASN A 277 18.13 -22.89 -55.90
C ASN A 277 17.43 -21.89 -56.85
N ASN A 278 18.17 -20.93 -57.43
CA ASN A 278 17.78 -20.08 -58.56
C ASN A 278 18.76 -20.29 -59.71
#